data_AF-A0A118JSX1-F1
#
_entry.id   AF-A0A118JSX1-F1
#
_cell.length_a   1.000
_cell.length_b   1.000
_cell.length_c   1.000
_cell.angle_alpha   90.00
_cell.angle_beta   90.00
_cell.angle_gamma   90.00
#
_symmetry.space_group_name_H-M   'P 1'
#
loop_
_entity.id
_entity.type
_entity.pdbx_description
1 polymer ?
#
loop_
_entity_poly.entity_id
_entity_poly.type
_entity_poly.pdbx_seq_one_letter_code
_entity_poly.pdbx_strand_id
1 'polypeptide(L)'
;MFNCLCTYCVCVRERERERERERESMEGREGQSSTAAVRFTLPPSRLSSEDILFCIDVDPETLVEMKNTSVSGRPFTRLESIKQAILLFVNAKLAINPDHRFAYCALGKTPFWLKKEFSSEVDSAIAAFRGITVDSSAGQADLTHIFKVANHEAKKSRAQNRILRVILLYCRSSVVPQHRWPTNQKLFTLDVIYLHDKPGPDNCPQKVYDGLVEALEQVSEYEGYIFESGQGLTRVLFRHMCVLLSHPQQRCVQDDIDIPKSLTKKSPAVESAPAEQESVPVSSQ
;
A
#
# COMPACT_ATOMS: atom_id res chain seq x y z
N MET A 1 -11.32 -11.48 -1.91
CA MET A 1 -10.44 -10.85 -0.90
C MET A 1 -10.33 -9.34 -1.11
N PHE A 2 -10.05 -8.86 -2.33
CA PHE A 2 -9.86 -7.43 -2.63
C PHE A 2 -11.06 -6.51 -2.32
N ASN A 3 -12.28 -6.89 -2.74
CA ASN A 3 -13.49 -6.14 -2.36
C ASN A 3 -13.70 -6.09 -0.84
N CYS A 4 -13.29 -7.14 -0.12
CA CYS A 4 -13.45 -7.22 1.33
C CYS A 4 -12.49 -6.27 2.06
N LEU A 5 -11.24 -6.09 1.59
CA LEU A 5 -10.33 -5.06 2.14
C LEU A 5 -10.85 -3.64 1.87
N CYS A 6 -11.39 -3.38 0.69
CA CYS A 6 -11.96 -2.07 0.35
C CYS A 6 -13.18 -1.74 1.24
N THR A 7 -14.11 -2.69 1.39
CA THR A 7 -15.27 -2.56 2.30
C THR A 7 -14.83 -2.43 3.76
N TYR A 8 -13.79 -3.15 4.19
CA TYR A 8 -13.28 -3.08 5.55
C TYR A 8 -12.72 -1.68 5.86
N CYS A 9 -11.88 -1.13 4.98
CA CYS A 9 -11.34 0.22 5.14
C CYS A 9 -12.43 1.29 5.22
N VAL A 10 -13.50 1.17 4.41
CA VAL A 10 -14.67 2.07 4.49
C VAL A 10 -15.36 1.94 5.86
N CYS A 11 -15.53 0.73 6.37
CA CYS A 11 -16.19 0.47 7.65
C CYS A 11 -15.38 0.98 8.86
N VAL A 12 -14.04 0.97 8.78
CA VAL A 12 -13.17 1.57 9.81
C VAL A 12 -13.25 3.10 9.76
N ARG A 13 -13.12 3.70 8.57
CA ARG A 13 -13.19 5.16 8.41
C ARG A 13 -14.52 5.77 8.84
N GLU A 14 -15.65 5.11 8.57
CA GLU A 14 -16.95 5.59 9.03
C GLU A 14 -17.12 5.46 10.56
N ARG A 15 -16.55 4.41 11.17
CA ARG A 15 -16.48 4.32 12.63
C ARG A 15 -15.66 5.45 13.24
N GLU A 16 -14.59 5.89 12.60
CA GLU A 16 -13.82 7.07 13.01
C GLU A 16 -14.64 8.37 12.86
N ARG A 17 -15.31 8.57 11.72
CA ARG A 17 -16.21 9.72 11.51
C ARG A 17 -17.34 9.78 12.52
N GLU A 18 -17.92 8.64 12.89
CA GLU A 18 -18.92 8.57 13.95
C GLU A 18 -18.32 8.91 15.31
N ARG A 19 -17.13 8.39 15.66
CA ARG A 19 -16.42 8.76 16.89
C ARG A 19 -16.08 10.25 16.96
N GLU A 20 -15.70 10.87 15.85
CA GLU A 20 -15.46 12.31 15.76
C GLU A 20 -16.75 13.09 15.97
N ARG A 21 -17.85 12.70 15.32
CA ARG A 21 -19.18 13.31 15.54
C ARG A 21 -19.70 13.13 16.95
N GLU A 22 -19.46 11.97 17.57
CA GLU A 22 -19.81 11.69 18.96
C GLU A 22 -19.00 12.56 19.92
N ARG A 23 -17.69 12.73 19.67
CA ARG A 23 -16.82 13.64 20.43
C ARG A 23 -17.26 15.09 20.31
N GLU A 24 -17.60 15.55 19.11
CA GLU A 24 -18.17 16.89 18.87
C GLU A 24 -19.56 17.06 19.52
N SER A 25 -20.36 16.00 19.60
CA SER A 25 -21.68 16.02 20.28
C SER A 25 -21.58 16.02 21.81
N MET A 26 -20.53 15.39 22.37
CA MET A 26 -20.29 15.33 23.81
C MET A 26 -19.78 16.65 24.39
N GLU A 27 -19.24 17.56 23.56
CA GLU A 27 -18.94 18.93 23.99
C GLU A 27 -20.21 19.81 24.14
N GLY A 28 -21.41 19.30 23.82
CA GLY A 28 -22.63 20.11 23.76
C GLY A 28 -23.89 19.60 24.47
N ARG A 29 -23.94 18.39 25.06
CA ARG A 29 -25.19 17.93 25.70
C ARG A 29 -25.04 16.73 26.65
N GLU A 30 -25.32 16.95 27.92
CA GLU A 30 -25.73 15.89 28.84
C GLU A 30 -27.16 15.42 28.51
N GLY A 31 -27.36 14.11 28.34
CA GLY A 31 -28.67 13.49 28.56
C GLY A 31 -29.23 12.59 27.45
N GLN A 32 -29.43 11.33 27.84
CA GLN A 32 -30.36 10.31 27.32
C GLN A 32 -29.90 9.41 26.15
N SER A 33 -29.54 8.19 26.55
CA SER A 33 -29.31 7.02 25.71
C SER A 33 -30.63 6.33 25.36
N SER A 34 -30.89 6.15 24.06
CA SER A 34 -31.76 5.09 23.55
C SER A 34 -31.06 4.38 22.39
N THR A 35 -30.57 3.16 22.64
CA THR A 35 -29.88 2.34 21.65
C THR A 35 -30.88 1.63 20.74
N ALA A 36 -31.29 2.30 19.67
CA ALA A 36 -31.87 1.62 18.51
C ALA A 36 -30.74 0.97 17.69
N ALA A 37 -30.92 -0.27 17.26
CA ALA A 37 -29.99 -0.95 16.37
C ALA A 37 -29.95 -0.21 15.01
N VAL A 38 -28.98 0.69 14.87
CA VAL A 38 -28.74 1.44 13.64
C VAL A 38 -28.36 0.44 12.55
N ARG A 39 -29.24 0.26 11.56
CA ARG A 39 -28.89 -0.42 10.32
C ARG A 39 -27.84 0.47 9.65
N PHE A 40 -26.59 0.01 9.59
CA PHE A 40 -25.53 0.73 8.89
C PHE A 40 -25.91 0.88 7.42
N THR A 41 -26.34 2.08 7.04
CA THR A 41 -26.51 2.48 5.64
C THR A 41 -25.41 3.48 5.32
N LEU A 42 -24.41 3.03 4.55
CA LEU A 42 -23.35 3.91 4.07
C LEU A 42 -23.96 4.88 3.05
N PRO A 43 -23.81 6.21 3.23
CA PRO A 43 -24.23 7.15 2.20
C PRO A 43 -23.43 6.86 0.92
N PRO A 44 -24.08 6.78 -0.25
CA PRO A 44 -23.37 6.52 -1.50
C PRO A 44 -22.45 7.70 -1.84
N SER A 45 -21.16 7.58 -1.53
CA SER A 45 -20.13 8.52 -1.98
C SER A 45 -19.58 8.05 -3.33
N ARG A 46 -19.67 8.89 -4.37
CA ARG A 46 -18.96 8.61 -5.62
C ARG A 46 -17.48 8.90 -5.41
N LEU A 47 -16.66 7.88 -5.53
CA LEU A 47 -15.21 8.04 -5.55
C LEU A 47 -14.77 8.54 -6.91
N SER A 48 -13.79 9.43 -6.93
CA SER A 48 -13.16 9.85 -8.17
C SER A 48 -12.33 8.71 -8.75
N SER A 49 -12.34 8.52 -10.07
CA SER A 49 -11.39 7.60 -10.69
C SER A 49 -9.95 8.11 -10.49
N GLU A 50 -9.03 7.20 -10.18
CA GLU A 50 -7.61 7.50 -9.96
C GLU A 50 -6.79 7.47 -11.26
N ASP A 51 -5.91 8.45 -11.42
CA ASP A 51 -4.69 8.34 -12.22
C ASP A 51 -3.55 7.95 -11.27
N ILE A 52 -2.92 6.80 -11.51
CA ILE A 52 -1.91 6.22 -10.62
C ILE A 52 -0.54 6.22 -11.31
N LEU A 53 0.39 7.01 -10.78
CA LEU A 53 1.78 7.07 -11.23
C LEU A 53 2.63 6.15 -10.36
N PHE A 54 3.15 5.07 -10.94
CA PHE A 54 4.19 4.26 -10.30
C PHE A 54 5.56 4.91 -10.53
N CYS A 55 6.27 5.17 -9.45
CA CYS A 55 7.67 5.60 -9.48
C CYS A 55 8.55 4.49 -8.91
N ILE A 56 9.42 3.91 -9.74
CA ILE A 56 10.24 2.75 -9.38
C ILE A 56 11.68 3.21 -9.24
N ASP A 57 12.26 3.12 -8.05
CA ASP A 57 13.72 3.29 -7.89
C ASP A 57 14.44 2.21 -8.68
N VAL A 58 15.49 2.61 -9.41
CA VAL A 58 16.28 1.71 -10.27
C VAL A 58 17.73 1.60 -9.79
N ASP A 59 18.00 1.94 -8.53
CA ASP A 59 19.29 1.74 -7.88
C ASP A 59 19.76 0.27 -7.92
N PRO A 60 21.08 -0.02 -7.91
CA PRO A 60 21.61 -1.39 -7.85
C PRO A 60 21.06 -2.25 -6.72
N GLU A 61 20.64 -1.67 -5.59
CA GLU A 61 19.98 -2.41 -4.51
C GLU A 61 18.71 -3.14 -4.98
N THR A 62 18.11 -2.75 -6.10
CA THR A 62 16.98 -3.46 -6.71
C THR A 62 17.34 -4.82 -7.32
N LEU A 63 18.62 -5.11 -7.52
CA LEU A 63 19.10 -6.41 -7.99
C LEU A 63 19.28 -7.43 -6.86
N VAL A 64 19.19 -6.99 -5.60
CA VAL A 64 19.30 -7.89 -4.45
C VAL A 64 18.20 -8.95 -4.51
N GLU A 65 18.59 -10.19 -4.24
CA GLU A 65 17.70 -11.34 -4.24
C GLU A 65 16.75 -11.29 -3.05
N MET A 66 15.48 -11.54 -3.33
CA MET A 66 14.43 -11.70 -2.34
C MET A 66 14.40 -13.16 -1.88
N LYS A 67 14.08 -13.36 -0.60
CA LYS A 67 13.87 -14.66 0.03
C LYS A 67 12.56 -15.27 -0.48
N ASN A 68 12.60 -15.81 -1.68
CA ASN A 68 11.60 -16.72 -2.22
C ASN A 68 12.22 -17.48 -3.40
N THR A 69 12.06 -18.80 -3.42
CA THR A 69 12.40 -19.60 -4.59
C THR A 69 11.23 -19.56 -5.57
N SER A 70 11.48 -19.16 -6.82
CA SER A 70 10.57 -19.47 -7.93
C SER A 70 10.21 -20.96 -7.92
N VAL A 71 9.07 -21.33 -8.52
CA VAL A 71 8.75 -22.74 -8.85
C VAL A 71 9.87 -23.36 -9.70
N SER A 72 10.64 -22.54 -10.41
CA SER A 72 11.83 -22.92 -11.20
C SER A 72 13.17 -22.90 -10.45
N GLY A 73 13.19 -22.62 -9.14
CA GLY A 73 14.42 -22.54 -8.33
C GLY A 73 15.28 -21.29 -8.54
N ARG A 74 14.96 -20.43 -9.52
CA ARG A 74 15.66 -19.15 -9.73
C ARG A 74 15.28 -18.15 -8.62
N PRO A 75 16.25 -17.46 -7.98
CA PRO A 75 15.97 -16.38 -7.05
C PRO A 75 15.38 -15.18 -7.79
N PHE A 76 14.33 -14.59 -7.21
CA PHE A 76 13.72 -13.36 -7.72
C PHE A 76 14.44 -12.14 -7.16
N THR A 77 14.77 -11.16 -8.00
CA THR A 77 15.29 -9.87 -7.50
C THR A 77 14.18 -9.00 -6.90
N ARG A 78 14.55 -7.97 -6.14
CA ARG A 78 13.61 -6.91 -5.72
C ARG A 78 12.89 -6.31 -6.94
N LEU A 79 13.62 -5.99 -8.00
CA LEU A 79 13.06 -5.39 -9.21
C LEU A 79 12.03 -6.32 -9.89
N GLU A 80 12.35 -7.62 -10.02
CA GLU A 80 11.40 -8.59 -10.58
C GLU A 80 10.16 -8.73 -9.70
N SER A 81 10.33 -8.75 -8.37
CA SER A 81 9.23 -8.80 -7.41
C SER A 81 8.34 -7.54 -7.50
N ILE A 82 8.93 -6.35 -7.65
CA ILE A 82 8.23 -5.08 -7.86
C ILE A 82 7.40 -5.13 -9.14
N LYS A 83 7.99 -5.56 -10.26
CA LYS A 83 7.28 -5.70 -11.55
C LYS A 83 6.04 -6.59 -11.41
N GLN A 84 6.19 -7.76 -10.77
CA GLN A 84 5.07 -8.68 -10.54
C GLN A 84 4.02 -8.11 -9.59
N ALA A 85 4.43 -7.42 -8.52
CA ALA A 85 3.51 -6.77 -7.58
C ALA A 85 2.68 -5.67 -8.25
N ILE A 86 3.30 -4.84 -9.10
CA ILE A 86 2.58 -3.80 -9.85
C ILE A 86 1.61 -4.42 -10.86
N LEU A 87 1.99 -5.49 -11.58
CA LEU A 87 1.07 -6.19 -12.49
C LEU A 87 -0.15 -6.74 -11.74
N LEU A 88 0.05 -7.35 -10.56
CA LEU A 88 -1.07 -7.79 -9.71
C LEU A 88 -1.95 -6.60 -9.31
N PHE A 89 -1.34 -5.49 -8.88
CA PHE A 89 -2.07 -4.29 -8.49
C PHE A 89 -2.93 -3.75 -9.62
N VAL A 90 -2.35 -3.55 -10.81
CA VAL A 90 -3.05 -2.98 -11.98
C VAL A 90 -4.27 -3.85 -12.33
N ASN A 91 -4.08 -5.17 -12.44
CA ASN A 91 -5.18 -6.10 -12.71
C ASN A 91 -6.28 -6.02 -11.64
N ALA A 92 -5.91 -6.07 -10.36
CA ALA A 92 -6.87 -6.01 -9.26
C ALA A 92 -7.59 -4.66 -9.18
N LYS A 93 -6.89 -3.55 -9.44
CA LYS A 93 -7.43 -2.20 -9.39
C LYS A 93 -8.39 -1.93 -10.54
N LEU A 94 -8.08 -2.39 -11.75
CA LEU A 94 -9.00 -2.34 -12.90
C LEU A 94 -10.24 -3.21 -12.70
N ALA A 95 -10.10 -4.36 -12.04
CA ALA A 95 -11.26 -5.19 -11.68
C ALA A 95 -12.20 -4.51 -10.67
N ILE A 96 -11.68 -3.60 -9.83
CA ILE A 96 -12.48 -2.78 -8.91
C ILE A 96 -13.17 -1.65 -9.68
N ASN A 97 -12.44 -0.94 -10.54
CA ASN A 97 -12.99 0.10 -11.40
C ASN A 97 -12.15 0.21 -12.69
N PRO A 98 -12.72 -0.09 -13.87
CA PRO A 98 -12.00 -0.09 -15.14
C PRO A 98 -11.57 1.31 -15.59
N ASP A 99 -12.16 2.37 -15.03
CA ASP A 99 -11.81 3.75 -15.38
C ASP A 99 -10.48 4.18 -14.78
N HIS A 100 -9.85 3.42 -13.88
CA HIS A 100 -8.51 3.74 -13.37
C HIS A 100 -7.46 3.70 -14.49
N ARG A 101 -6.48 4.61 -14.44
CA ARG A 101 -5.41 4.69 -15.44
C ARG A 101 -4.05 4.72 -14.76
N PHE A 102 -3.03 4.24 -15.46
CA PHE A 102 -1.69 4.05 -14.93
C PHE A 102 -0.62 4.65 -15.83
N ALA A 103 0.37 5.27 -15.21
CA ALA A 103 1.61 5.71 -15.85
C ALA A 103 2.82 5.26 -15.02
N TYR A 104 3.99 5.26 -15.63
CA TYR A 104 5.18 4.62 -15.06
C TYR A 104 6.41 5.50 -15.27
N CYS A 105 7.14 5.79 -14.20
CA CYS A 105 8.44 6.42 -14.23
C CYS A 105 9.44 5.64 -13.38
N ALA A 106 10.72 5.87 -13.64
CA ALA A 106 11.83 5.34 -12.88
C ALA A 106 12.60 6.46 -12.21
N LEU A 107 13.14 6.19 -11.02
CA LEU A 107 14.00 7.06 -10.24
C LEU A 107 15.44 6.53 -10.29
N GLY A 108 16.25 7.07 -11.19
CA GLY A 108 17.70 6.88 -11.21
C GLY A 108 18.41 8.06 -10.54
N LYS A 109 19.48 8.58 -11.16
CA LYS A 109 20.06 9.88 -10.78
C LYS A 109 19.08 11.04 -10.98
N THR A 110 18.27 10.96 -12.03
CA THR A 110 17.14 11.86 -12.30
C THR A 110 15.94 11.03 -12.71
N PRO A 111 14.71 11.44 -12.38
CA PRO A 111 13.53 10.69 -12.79
C PRO A 111 13.33 10.75 -14.30
N PHE A 112 12.92 9.63 -14.89
CA PHE A 112 12.61 9.51 -16.31
C PHE A 112 11.36 8.67 -16.54
N TRP A 113 10.67 8.93 -17.65
CA TRP A 113 9.45 8.21 -18.01
C TRP A 113 9.77 6.85 -18.59
N LEU A 114 9.10 5.81 -18.07
CA LEU A 114 9.03 4.50 -18.72
C LEU A 114 7.83 4.46 -19.68
N LYS A 115 6.72 5.07 -19.24
CA LYS A 115 5.51 5.27 -20.02
C LYS A 115 4.72 6.44 -19.44
N LYS A 116 4.61 7.51 -20.22
CA LYS A 116 4.05 8.79 -19.76
C LYS A 116 2.54 8.86 -19.86
N GLU A 117 1.96 8.27 -20.90
CA GLU A 117 0.51 8.34 -21.13
C GLU A 117 -0.22 7.42 -20.14
N PHE A 118 -1.14 8.00 -19.37
CA PHE A 118 -2.03 7.25 -18.49
C PHE A 118 -2.95 6.35 -19.32
N SER A 119 -2.90 5.05 -19.04
CA SER A 119 -3.67 4.02 -19.76
C SER A 119 -4.28 3.00 -18.80
N SER A 120 -5.43 2.44 -19.17
CA SER A 120 -6.07 1.33 -18.47
C SER A 120 -5.64 -0.04 -19.01
N GLU A 121 -4.72 -0.08 -19.98
CA GLU A 121 -4.27 -1.33 -20.60
C GLU A 121 -3.14 -1.98 -19.80
N VAL A 122 -3.33 -3.25 -19.43
CA VAL A 122 -2.33 -4.05 -18.70
C VAL A 122 -1.03 -4.21 -19.52
N ASP A 123 -1.16 -4.33 -20.84
CA ASP A 123 -0.02 -4.46 -21.75
C ASP A 123 0.89 -3.22 -21.73
N SER A 124 0.34 -2.05 -21.42
CA SER A 124 1.13 -0.83 -21.24
C SER A 124 2.11 -0.94 -20.06
N ALA A 125 1.71 -1.63 -18.99
CA ALA A 125 2.59 -1.93 -17.84
C ALA A 125 3.72 -2.89 -18.24
N ILE A 126 3.36 -3.97 -18.94
CA ILE A 126 4.31 -4.99 -19.40
C ILE A 126 5.36 -4.34 -20.33
N ALA A 127 4.91 -3.50 -21.27
CA ALA A 127 5.79 -2.77 -22.17
C ALA A 127 6.74 -1.83 -21.42
N ALA A 128 6.23 -1.06 -20.44
CA ALA A 128 7.05 -0.17 -19.62
C ALA A 128 8.15 -0.95 -18.86
N PHE A 129 7.82 -2.13 -18.34
CA PHE A 129 8.75 -2.93 -17.51
C PHE A 129 9.82 -3.68 -18.28
N ARG A 130 9.62 -3.89 -19.58
CA ARG A 130 10.65 -4.46 -20.47
C ARG A 130 11.85 -3.52 -20.63
N GLY A 131 11.62 -2.21 -20.56
CA GLY A 131 12.65 -1.19 -20.74
C GLY A 131 13.36 -0.73 -19.46
N ILE A 132 13.00 -1.26 -18.29
CA ILE A 132 13.65 -0.85 -17.03
C ILE A 132 15.07 -1.40 -16.98
N THR A 133 16.04 -0.50 -16.97
CA THR A 133 17.46 -0.78 -16.69
C THR A 133 17.84 -0.24 -15.32
N VAL A 134 18.71 -0.97 -14.62
CA VAL A 134 19.30 -0.50 -13.36
C VAL A 134 20.27 0.63 -13.67
N ASP A 135 20.18 1.71 -12.90
CA ASP A 135 21.06 2.86 -12.99
C ASP A 135 22.14 2.74 -11.91
N SER A 136 23.30 2.22 -12.30
CA SER A 136 24.45 2.09 -11.39
C SER A 136 25.14 3.42 -11.08
N SER A 137 24.66 4.54 -11.64
CA SER A 137 25.19 5.85 -11.28
C SER A 137 24.68 6.24 -9.89
N ALA A 138 25.51 5.96 -8.87
CA ALA A 138 25.26 6.39 -7.50
C ALA A 138 24.97 7.90 -7.49
N GLY A 139 23.73 8.24 -7.17
CA GLY A 139 23.22 9.61 -7.25
C GLY A 139 22.38 9.94 -6.02
N GLN A 140 22.27 11.24 -5.75
CA GLN A 140 21.26 11.75 -4.82
C GLN A 140 19.88 11.30 -5.29
N ALA A 141 19.01 10.94 -4.35
CA ALA A 141 17.61 10.65 -4.65
C ALA A 141 16.79 11.94 -4.52
N ASP A 142 16.78 12.77 -5.58
CA ASP A 142 16.01 14.01 -5.60
C ASP A 142 14.57 13.78 -6.08
N LEU A 143 13.62 13.82 -5.14
CA LEU A 143 12.19 13.68 -5.40
C LEU A 143 11.55 14.96 -5.95
N THR A 144 12.26 16.10 -5.93
CA THR A 144 11.73 17.40 -6.39
C THR A 144 11.16 17.32 -7.81
N HIS A 145 11.86 16.64 -8.71
CA HIS A 145 11.42 16.49 -10.10
C HIS A 145 10.17 15.61 -10.22
N ILE A 146 10.08 14.53 -9.43
CA ILE A 146 8.88 13.69 -9.38
C ILE A 146 7.70 14.51 -8.86
N PHE A 147 7.89 15.33 -7.82
CA PHE A 147 6.82 16.16 -7.28
C PHE A 147 6.35 17.22 -8.26
N LYS A 148 7.27 17.86 -9.01
CA LYS A 148 6.90 18.78 -10.10
C LYS A 148 6.04 18.10 -11.16
N VAL A 149 6.44 16.90 -11.58
CA VAL A 149 5.70 16.09 -12.54
C VAL A 149 4.33 15.69 -11.99
N ALA A 150 4.28 15.15 -10.77
CA ALA A 150 3.05 14.73 -10.12
C ALA A 150 2.07 15.91 -9.95
N ASN A 151 2.55 17.08 -9.51
CA ASN A 151 1.73 18.28 -9.37
C ASN A 151 1.14 18.74 -10.72
N HIS A 152 1.91 18.63 -11.80
CA HIS A 152 1.43 18.97 -13.14
C HIS A 152 0.37 17.97 -13.63
N GLU A 153 0.63 16.68 -13.50
CA GLU A 153 -0.34 15.64 -13.88
C GLU A 153 -1.59 15.68 -13.00
N ALA A 154 -1.46 16.00 -11.72
CA ALA A 154 -2.59 16.15 -10.80
C ALA A 154 -3.57 17.25 -11.23
N LYS A 155 -3.05 18.38 -11.72
CA LYS A 155 -3.90 19.46 -12.28
C LYS A 155 -4.69 18.98 -13.50
N LYS A 156 -4.06 18.16 -14.36
CA LYS A 156 -4.75 17.56 -15.53
C LYS A 156 -5.79 16.53 -15.11
N SER A 157 -5.46 15.66 -14.16
CA SER A 157 -6.40 14.67 -13.60
C SER A 157 -7.63 15.37 -13.02
N ARG A 158 -7.43 16.43 -12.23
CA ARG A 158 -8.53 17.22 -11.66
C ARG A 158 -9.42 17.87 -12.71
N ALA A 159 -8.84 18.37 -13.81
CA ALA A 159 -9.61 18.91 -14.94
C ALA A 159 -10.51 17.84 -15.60
N GLN A 160 -10.23 16.55 -15.38
CA GLN A 160 -11.03 15.40 -15.83
C GLN A 160 -11.87 14.77 -14.70
N ASN A 161 -12.01 15.46 -13.55
CA ASN A 161 -12.69 14.97 -12.35
C ASN A 161 -12.09 13.68 -11.76
N ARG A 162 -10.75 13.59 -11.79
CA ARG A 162 -9.95 12.46 -11.31
C ARG A 162 -8.94 12.93 -10.26
N ILE A 163 -8.51 12.02 -9.40
CA ILE A 163 -7.43 12.28 -8.45
C ILE A 163 -6.12 11.66 -8.94
N LEU A 164 -4.99 12.28 -8.61
CA LEU A 164 -3.67 11.68 -8.86
C LEU A 164 -3.15 11.03 -7.58
N ARG A 165 -2.64 9.82 -7.73
CA ARG A 165 -1.93 9.08 -6.72
C ARG A 165 -0.55 8.68 -7.23
N VAL A 166 0.48 8.88 -6.43
CA VAL A 166 1.85 8.44 -6.72
C VAL A 166 2.17 7.29 -5.78
N ILE A 167 2.63 6.17 -6.32
CA ILE A 167 3.15 5.04 -5.52
C ILE A 167 4.65 4.94 -5.79
N LEU A 168 5.46 5.31 -4.80
CA LEU A 168 6.92 5.25 -4.84
C LEU A 168 7.42 3.92 -4.29
N LEU A 169 8.17 3.17 -5.09
CA LEU A 169 8.90 1.98 -4.66
C LEU A 169 10.36 2.38 -4.48
N TYR A 170 10.75 2.71 -3.24
CA TYR A 170 12.08 3.20 -2.90
C TYR A 170 12.99 2.06 -2.45
N CYS A 171 14.23 1.99 -2.96
CA CYS A 171 15.10 0.83 -2.71
C CYS A 171 16.47 1.13 -2.12
N ARG A 172 16.87 2.41 -1.98
CA ARG A 172 18.20 2.78 -1.45
C ARG A 172 18.23 2.73 0.08
N SER A 173 19.18 1.99 0.65
CA SER A 173 19.31 1.84 2.11
C SER A 173 20.17 2.92 2.76
N SER A 174 20.99 3.62 1.97
CA SER A 174 21.98 4.60 2.45
C SER A 174 21.74 6.02 1.97
N VAL A 175 20.73 6.24 1.12
CA VAL A 175 20.45 7.54 0.51
C VAL A 175 19.14 8.06 1.05
N VAL A 176 19.17 9.16 1.80
CA VAL A 176 17.94 9.83 2.24
C VAL A 176 17.37 10.61 1.04
N PRO A 177 16.08 10.46 0.71
CA PRO A 177 15.48 11.25 -0.35
C PRO A 177 15.53 12.74 0.02
N GLN A 178 15.84 13.58 -0.96
CA GLN A 178 15.81 15.02 -0.81
C GLN A 178 14.71 15.60 -1.67
N HIS A 179 14.08 16.69 -1.21
CA HIS A 179 13.17 17.46 -2.04
C HIS A 179 13.15 18.93 -1.64
N ARG A 180 12.81 19.78 -2.61
CA ARG A 180 12.46 21.19 -2.40
C ARG A 180 11.05 21.41 -2.91
N TRP A 181 10.08 21.30 -2.01
CA TRP A 181 8.67 21.43 -2.34
C TRP A 181 7.97 22.48 -1.46
N PRO A 182 7.06 23.31 -1.99
CA PRO A 182 6.26 24.19 -1.15
C PRO A 182 5.25 23.40 -0.30
N THR A 183 5.14 23.70 1.00
CA THR A 183 4.24 23.00 1.94
C THR A 183 2.74 23.21 1.65
N ASN A 184 2.38 24.18 0.82
CA ASN A 184 1.00 24.50 0.46
C ASN A 184 0.50 23.82 -0.83
N GLN A 185 1.28 22.94 -1.46
CA GLN A 185 0.93 22.28 -2.71
C GLN A 185 0.69 20.78 -2.52
N LYS A 186 -0.52 20.45 -2.07
CA LYS A 186 -1.02 19.08 -1.89
C LYS A 186 -2.09 18.77 -2.93
N LEU A 187 -1.67 18.41 -4.15
CA LEU A 187 -2.58 18.11 -5.28
C LEU A 187 -2.68 16.62 -5.61
N PHE A 188 -1.84 15.79 -5.02
CA PHE A 188 -1.79 14.34 -5.23
C PHE A 188 -1.57 13.64 -3.89
N THR A 189 -1.77 12.33 -3.85
CA THR A 189 -1.44 11.51 -2.68
C THR A 189 -0.18 10.71 -2.94
N LEU A 190 0.78 10.70 -2.01
CA LEU A 190 1.98 9.86 -2.09
C LEU A 190 1.82 8.63 -1.18
N ASP A 191 2.01 7.45 -1.74
CA ASP A 191 2.28 6.23 -1.01
C ASP A 191 3.70 5.76 -1.25
N VAL A 192 4.29 5.12 -0.25
CA VAL A 192 5.67 4.65 -0.29
C VAL A 192 5.72 3.17 0.11
N ILE A 193 6.42 2.37 -0.68
CA ILE A 193 6.94 1.08 -0.23
C ILE A 193 8.45 1.18 -0.24
N TYR A 194 9.04 1.13 0.96
CA TYR A 194 10.47 1.17 1.19
C TYR A 194 11.03 -0.24 1.35
N LEU A 195 11.78 -0.71 0.36
CA LEU A 195 12.49 -1.98 0.41
C LEU A 195 13.96 -1.71 0.67
N HIS A 196 14.52 -2.28 1.73
CA HIS A 196 15.89 -1.94 2.11
C HIS A 196 16.66 -3.18 2.57
N ASP A 197 17.97 -3.03 2.70
CA ASP A 197 18.84 -3.94 3.41
C ASP A 197 18.78 -3.68 4.91
N LYS A 198 19.12 -4.70 5.69
CA LYS A 198 19.19 -4.53 7.14
C LYS A 198 20.24 -3.47 7.50
N PRO A 199 20.05 -2.75 8.62
CA PRO A 199 21.05 -1.83 9.14
C PRO A 199 22.43 -2.50 9.25
N GLY A 200 23.45 -1.79 8.81
CA GLY A 200 24.85 -2.18 8.77
C GLY A 200 25.76 -0.96 8.84
N PRO A 201 27.10 -1.14 8.75
CA PRO A 201 28.05 -0.04 8.90
C PRO A 201 27.90 1.08 7.85
N ASP A 202 27.47 0.70 6.64
CA ASP A 202 27.45 1.59 5.47
C ASP A 202 26.04 2.10 5.13
N ASN A 203 25.02 1.77 5.93
CA ASN A 203 23.64 2.17 5.68
C ASN A 203 22.90 2.58 6.96
N CYS A 204 21.83 3.36 6.80
CA CYS A 204 20.98 3.75 7.93
C CYS A 204 19.52 3.84 7.46
N PRO A 205 18.84 2.69 7.30
CA PRO A 205 17.47 2.66 6.79
C PRO A 205 16.50 3.52 7.58
N GLN A 206 16.71 3.69 8.89
CA GLN A 206 15.88 4.57 9.71
C GLN A 206 15.90 6.03 9.22
N LYS A 207 17.08 6.58 8.92
CA LYS A 207 17.18 7.95 8.40
C LYS A 207 16.51 8.12 7.05
N VAL A 208 16.55 7.08 6.22
CA VAL A 208 15.88 7.06 4.92
C VAL A 208 14.37 7.01 5.11
N TYR A 209 13.88 6.15 6.01
CA TYR A 209 12.47 6.04 6.38
C TYR A 209 11.94 7.39 6.88
N ASP A 210 12.65 8.04 7.81
CA ASP A 210 12.26 9.35 8.36
C ASP A 210 12.11 10.40 7.24
N GLY A 211 13.05 10.45 6.29
CA GLY A 211 12.96 11.35 5.13
C GLY A 211 11.82 11.01 4.17
N LEU A 212 11.46 9.74 4.03
CA LEU A 212 10.29 9.31 3.24
C LEU A 212 8.98 9.70 3.92
N VAL A 213 8.91 9.61 5.26
CA VAL A 213 7.75 10.07 6.06
C VAL A 213 7.57 11.58 5.88
N GLU A 214 8.64 12.37 6.06
CA GLU A 214 8.61 13.83 5.86
C GLU A 214 8.08 14.19 4.46
N ALA A 215 8.62 13.53 3.43
CA ALA A 215 8.21 13.74 2.06
C ALA A 215 6.72 13.43 1.83
N LEU A 216 6.23 12.34 2.41
CA LEU A 216 4.84 11.90 2.33
C LEU A 216 3.89 12.88 2.99
N GLU A 217 4.19 13.31 4.22
CA GLU A 217 3.38 14.28 4.98
C GLU A 217 3.29 15.64 4.26
N GLN A 218 4.39 16.04 3.61
CA GLN A 218 4.48 17.34 2.95
C GLN A 218 3.64 17.44 1.68
N VAL A 219 3.53 16.36 0.88
CA VAL A 219 2.92 16.43 -0.46
C VAL A 219 1.52 15.85 -0.55
N SER A 220 1.11 15.01 0.39
CA SER A 220 -0.11 14.21 0.24
C SER A 220 -1.39 14.99 0.55
N GLU A 221 -2.33 14.99 -0.40
CA GLU A 221 -3.69 15.56 -0.27
C GLU A 221 -4.59 14.73 0.65
N TYR A 222 -4.61 13.41 0.44
CA TYR A 222 -5.23 12.45 1.35
C TYR A 222 -4.14 11.76 2.17
N GLU A 223 -4.52 11.05 3.21
CA GLU A 223 -3.60 10.22 4.00
C GLU A 223 -2.74 9.35 3.06
N GLY A 224 -1.42 9.52 3.13
CA GLY A 224 -0.44 8.69 2.43
C GLY A 224 -0.05 7.51 3.29
N TYR A 225 0.18 6.33 2.70
CA TYR A 225 0.67 5.15 3.41
C TYR A 225 2.14 4.92 3.12
N ILE A 226 2.91 4.54 4.15
CA ILE A 226 4.30 4.12 4.03
C ILE A 226 4.50 2.73 4.65
N PHE A 227 5.04 1.80 3.86
CA PHE A 227 5.37 0.46 4.30
C PHE A 227 6.86 0.19 4.13
N GLU A 228 7.51 -0.40 5.12
CA GLU A 228 8.91 -0.81 5.04
C GLU A 228 9.10 -2.33 5.07
N SER A 229 10.17 -2.82 4.44
CA SER A 229 10.58 -4.23 4.55
C SER A 229 12.09 -4.41 4.33
N GLY A 230 12.80 -4.64 5.42
CA GLY A 230 14.22 -5.05 5.43
C GLY A 230 14.49 -6.56 5.35
N GLN A 231 13.45 -7.40 5.31
CA GLN A 231 13.60 -8.86 5.41
C GLN A 231 13.85 -9.55 4.07
N GLY A 232 13.55 -8.87 2.96
CA GLY A 232 13.62 -9.40 1.61
C GLY A 232 12.53 -10.42 1.27
N LEU A 233 11.41 -10.48 1.99
CA LEU A 233 10.34 -11.45 1.73
C LEU A 233 9.37 -10.94 0.66
N THR A 234 9.32 -11.61 -0.49
CA THR A 234 8.41 -11.24 -1.59
C THR A 234 6.95 -11.15 -1.14
N ARG A 235 6.48 -12.09 -0.31
CA ARG A 235 5.11 -12.11 0.22
C ARG A 235 4.74 -10.82 0.99
N VAL A 236 5.70 -10.18 1.64
CA VAL A 236 5.47 -8.94 2.40
C VAL A 236 5.21 -7.78 1.42
N LEU A 237 6.01 -7.64 0.36
CA LEU A 237 5.76 -6.68 -0.71
C LEU A 237 4.36 -6.85 -1.33
N PHE A 238 3.99 -8.08 -1.67
CA PHE A 238 2.64 -8.36 -2.21
C PHE A 238 1.54 -7.98 -1.23
N ARG A 239 1.72 -8.25 0.07
CA ARG A 239 0.76 -7.83 1.10
C ARG A 239 0.60 -6.31 1.13
N HIS A 240 1.71 -5.56 1.16
CA HIS A 240 1.65 -4.08 1.16
C HIS A 240 0.96 -3.55 -0.10
N MET A 241 1.28 -4.12 -1.26
CA MET A 241 0.62 -3.75 -2.51
C MET A 241 -0.89 -4.02 -2.49
N CYS A 242 -1.32 -5.13 -1.88
CA CYS A 242 -2.75 -5.42 -1.70
C CYS A 242 -3.45 -4.40 -0.77
N VAL A 243 -2.77 -3.90 0.27
CA VAL A 243 -3.33 -2.85 1.15
C VAL A 243 -3.49 -1.54 0.38
N LEU A 244 -2.51 -1.21 -0.46
CA LEU A 244 -2.56 -0.04 -1.33
C LEU A 244 -3.69 -0.11 -2.37
N LEU A 245 -4.35 -1.24 -2.61
CA LEU A 245 -5.54 -1.26 -3.49
C LEU A 245 -6.70 -0.42 -2.95
N SER A 246 -6.71 -0.12 -1.65
CA SER A 246 -7.66 0.81 -1.06
C SER A 246 -7.60 2.18 -1.74
N HIS A 247 -8.77 2.81 -1.92
CA HIS A 247 -8.89 4.11 -2.55
C HIS A 247 -8.51 5.23 -1.56
N PRO A 248 -7.72 6.26 -1.92
CA PRO A 248 -7.31 7.33 -0.99
C PRO A 248 -8.47 8.05 -0.30
N GLN A 249 -9.57 8.30 -1.01
CA GLN A 249 -10.79 8.91 -0.45
C GLN A 249 -11.59 7.97 0.49
N GLN A 250 -11.25 6.69 0.57
CA GLN A 250 -12.00 5.69 1.36
C GLN A 250 -11.22 5.08 2.50
N ARG A 251 -9.90 4.95 2.38
CA ARG A 251 -9.09 4.31 3.41
C ARG A 251 -9.05 5.13 4.70
N CYS A 252 -8.96 4.46 5.84
CA CYS A 252 -8.70 5.05 7.15
C CYS A 252 -7.23 5.49 7.27
N VAL A 253 -6.85 6.08 8.39
CA VAL A 253 -5.42 6.32 8.68
C VAL A 253 -4.65 5.01 8.78
N GLN A 254 -3.34 5.04 8.53
CA GLN A 254 -2.57 3.79 8.43
C GLN A 254 -2.56 2.98 9.74
N ASP A 255 -2.53 3.67 10.88
CA ASP A 255 -2.46 3.04 12.21
C ASP A 255 -3.74 2.26 12.57
N ASP A 256 -4.87 2.61 11.95
CA ASP A 256 -6.16 1.97 12.19
C ASP A 256 -6.43 0.77 11.25
N ILE A 257 -5.45 0.39 10.42
CA ILE A 257 -5.56 -0.79 9.56
C ILE A 257 -5.46 -2.07 10.39
N ASP A 258 -6.59 -2.70 10.67
CA ASP A 258 -6.65 -4.05 11.24
C ASP A 258 -7.02 -5.10 10.18
N ILE A 259 -6.01 -5.65 9.49
CA ILE A 259 -6.24 -6.74 8.53
C ILE A 259 -6.45 -8.04 9.32
N PRO A 260 -7.64 -8.68 9.23
CA PRO A 260 -7.91 -9.90 9.97
C PRO A 260 -6.86 -10.97 9.68
N LYS A 261 -6.34 -11.59 10.74
CA LYS A 261 -5.39 -12.71 10.61
C LYS A 261 -6.05 -13.84 9.83
N SER A 262 -5.25 -14.53 9.01
CA SER A 262 -5.72 -15.61 8.15
C SER A 262 -6.48 -16.68 8.94
N LEU A 263 -7.71 -16.97 8.51
CA LEU A 263 -8.61 -17.95 9.15
C LEU A 263 -8.10 -19.40 9.04
N THR A 264 -7.11 -19.67 8.19
CA THR A 264 -6.58 -21.03 7.96
C THR A 264 -5.64 -21.54 9.07
N LYS A 265 -5.41 -20.75 10.13
CA LYS A 265 -4.61 -21.15 11.31
C LYS A 265 -5.45 -21.64 12.50
N LYS A 266 -6.69 -22.08 12.29
CA LYS A 266 -7.37 -22.96 13.26
C LYS A 266 -7.15 -24.40 12.83
N SER A 267 -6.03 -24.98 13.25
CA SER A 267 -5.97 -26.44 13.43
C SER A 267 -7.06 -26.81 14.44
N PRO A 268 -7.83 -27.89 14.23
CA PRO A 268 -8.77 -28.35 15.24
C PRO A 268 -7.99 -28.64 16.51
N ALA A 269 -8.41 -28.03 17.62
CA ALA A 269 -7.97 -28.47 18.93
C ALA A 269 -8.35 -29.95 19.04
N VAL A 270 -7.39 -30.80 19.35
CA VAL A 270 -7.67 -32.18 19.74
C VAL A 270 -8.40 -32.08 21.08
N GLU A 271 -9.72 -32.04 21.02
CA GLU A 271 -10.58 -32.27 22.18
C GLU A 271 -10.31 -33.70 22.64
N SER A 272 -9.56 -33.82 23.73
CA SER A 272 -9.46 -35.06 24.50
C SER A 272 -10.84 -35.28 25.13
N ALA A 273 -11.59 -36.25 24.59
CA ALA A 273 -12.86 -36.67 25.15
C ALA A 273 -12.66 -37.26 26.57
N PRO A 274 -13.52 -36.93 27.54
CA PRO A 274 -13.59 -37.63 28.82
C PRO A 274 -14.81 -38.57 28.83
N ALA A 275 -14.57 -39.89 28.87
CA ALA A 275 -15.58 -40.95 29.03
C ALA A 275 -14.81 -42.31 29.08
N GLU A 276 -14.96 -43.26 30.01
CA GLU A 276 -15.99 -43.54 31.02
C GLU A 276 -15.41 -44.38 32.18
N GLN A 277 -16.15 -44.35 33.29
CA GLN A 277 -15.98 -45.13 34.51
C GLN A 277 -16.29 -46.63 34.33
N GLU A 278 -15.61 -47.41 35.16
CA GLU A 278 -15.96 -48.71 35.77
C GLU A 278 -17.23 -49.44 35.28
N SER A 279 -17.04 -50.68 34.83
CA SER A 279 -18.05 -51.73 34.95
C SER A 279 -17.45 -52.97 35.63
N VAL A 280 -17.99 -53.29 36.80
CA VAL A 280 -17.70 -54.49 37.60
C VAL A 280 -18.49 -55.67 37.03
N PRO A 281 -17.94 -56.91 36.99
CA PRO A 281 -18.64 -58.06 36.42
C PRO A 281 -19.61 -58.69 37.44
N VAL A 282 -20.80 -59.07 36.97
CA VAL A 282 -21.72 -59.95 37.72
C VAL A 282 -21.57 -61.38 37.20
N SER A 283 -21.30 -62.30 38.13
CA SER A 283 -21.10 -63.73 37.93
C SER A 283 -22.40 -64.47 37.63
N SER A 284 -22.33 -65.56 36.84
CA SER A 284 -23.10 -66.81 37.05
C SER A 284 -22.64 -67.95 36.12
N GLN A 285 -22.33 -69.07 36.76
CA GLN A 285 -22.24 -70.48 36.31
C GLN A 285 -21.09 -70.92 35.40
#